data_AF-X0T048-F1
#
_entry.id   AF-X0T048-F1
#
_cell.length_a   1.000
_cell.length_b   1.000
_cell.length_c   1.000
_cell.angle_alpha   90.00
_cell.angle_beta   90.00
_cell.angle_gamma   90.00
#
_symmetry.space_group_name_H-M   'P 1'
#
loop_
_entity.id
_entity.type
_entity.pdbx_description
1 polymer ?
#
loop_
_entity_poly.entity_id
_entity_poly.type
_entity_poly.pdbx_seq_one_letter_code
_entity_poly.pdbx_strand_id
1 'polypeptide(L)'
;LQGDFLANWKGKNRYIMLVHCFIYSGIIYAFLMCLGVASIWCFVILMCSHDIIDTWKCGEVKVLDLEKDITTITKLLYIDQIAHYFILICIFIGVVL
;
A
#
# COMPACT_ATOMS: atom_id res chain seq x y z
N LEU A 1 -6.90 6.69 14.74
CA LEU A 1 -6.29 5.37 14.39
C LEU A 1 -5.30 5.48 13.23
N GLN A 2 -5.66 6.08 12.09
CA GLN A 2 -4.73 6.23 10.96
C GLN A 2 -3.66 7.31 11.15
N GLY A 3 -4.00 8.49 11.69
CA GLY A 3 -3.04 9.58 11.90
C GLY A 3 -1.83 9.14 12.75
N ASP A 4 -2.07 8.66 13.97
CA ASP A 4 -1.00 8.21 14.87
C ASP A 4 -0.21 7.02 14.33
N PHE A 5 -0.87 6.06 13.68
CA PHE A 5 -0.18 4.91 13.09
C PHE A 5 0.70 5.32 11.90
N LEU A 6 0.24 6.23 11.03
CA LEU A 6 1.06 6.79 9.96
C LEU A 6 2.22 7.62 10.51
N ALA A 7 1.95 8.57 11.39
CA ALA A 7 2.91 9.57 11.83
C ALA A 7 3.97 9.03 12.79
N ASN A 8 3.58 8.14 13.71
CA ASN A 8 4.47 7.70 14.80
C ASN A 8 5.04 6.30 14.64
N TRP A 9 4.42 5.45 13.82
CA TRP A 9 4.87 4.06 13.64
C TRP A 9 5.39 3.84 12.23
N LYS A 10 4.48 3.84 11.26
CA LYS A 10 4.76 3.45 9.88
C LYS A 10 5.70 4.42 9.16
N GLY A 11 5.49 5.74 9.32
CA GLY A 11 6.27 6.78 8.66
C GLY A 11 7.66 7.03 9.27
N LYS A 12 7.91 6.55 10.50
CA LYS A 12 9.20 6.71 11.20
C LYS A 12 10.02 5.42 11.28
N ASN A 13 9.40 4.25 11.11
CA ASN A 13 10.06 2.96 11.23
C ASN A 13 9.95 2.14 9.93
N ARG A 14 11.07 2.07 9.19
CA ARG A 14 11.16 1.34 7.92
C ARG A 14 10.90 -0.16 8.05
N TYR A 15 11.25 -0.77 9.18
CA TYR A 15 10.95 -2.19 9.43
C TYR A 15 9.43 -2.41 9.53
N ILE A 16 8.72 -1.52 10.24
CA ILE A 16 7.25 -1.60 10.36
C ILE A 16 6.59 -1.39 9.00
N MET A 17 7.10 -0.45 8.19
CA MET A 17 6.66 -0.26 6.82
C MET A 17 6.79 -1.56 6.00
N LEU A 18 7.97 -2.18 6.01
CA LEU A 18 8.21 -3.42 5.26
C LEU A 18 7.32 -4.58 5.71
N VAL A 19 7.15 -4.75 7.03
CA VAL A 19 6.24 -5.79 7.57
C VAL A 19 4.80 -5.52 7.13
N HIS A 20 4.35 -4.27 7.17
CA HIS A 20 3.03 -3.89 6.68
C HIS A 20 2.85 -4.23 5.20
N CYS A 21 3.84 -3.89 4.37
CA CYS A 21 3.79 -4.20 2.94
C CYS A 21 3.79 -5.71 2.70
N PHE A 22 4.62 -6.46 3.42
CA PHE A 22 4.70 -7.92 3.30
C PHE A 22 3.39 -8.62 3.67
N ILE A 23 2.73 -8.18 4.76
CA ILE A 23 1.43 -8.73 5.17
C ILE A 23 0.37 -8.46 4.09
N TYR A 24 0.28 -7.22 3.60
CA TYR A 24 -0.68 -6.86 2.55
C TYR A 24 -0.45 -7.65 1.26
N SER A 25 0.77 -7.62 0.73
CA SER A 25 1.12 -8.29 -0.52
C SER A 25 1.03 -9.80 -0.39
N GLY A 26 1.38 -10.36 0.78
CA GLY A 26 1.29 -11.79 1.08
C GLY A 26 -0.15 -12.30 1.08
N ILE A 27 -1.09 -11.59 1.71
CA ILE A 27 -2.50 -11.97 1.73
C ILE A 27 -3.09 -11.96 0.31
N ILE A 28 -2.83 -10.90 -0.46
CA ILE A 28 -3.33 -10.80 -1.84
C ILE A 28 -2.69 -11.85 -2.74
N TYR A 29 -1.39 -12.08 -2.61
CA TYR A 29 -0.71 -13.12 -3.38
C TYR A 29 -1.23 -14.52 -3.05
N ALA A 30 -1.51 -14.81 -1.78
CA ALA A 30 -2.16 -16.05 -1.39
C ALA A 30 -3.53 -16.23 -2.05
N PHE A 31 -4.31 -15.15 -2.15
CA PHE A 31 -5.58 -15.16 -2.88
C PHE A 31 -5.39 -15.43 -4.39
N LEU A 32 -4.40 -14.79 -5.03
CA LEU A 32 -4.07 -15.06 -6.44
C LEU A 32 -3.60 -16.51 -6.66
N MET A 33 -2.89 -17.11 -5.68
CA MET A 33 -2.50 -18.53 -5.74
C MET A 33 -3.73 -19.44 -5.73
N CYS A 34 -4.72 -19.15 -4.88
CA CYS A 34 -5.97 -19.90 -4.83
C CYS A 34 -6.76 -19.83 -6.16
N LEU A 35 -6.63 -18.72 -6.89
CA LEU A 35 -7.26 -18.54 -8.21
C LEU A 35 -6.47 -19.17 -9.36
N GLY A 36 -5.27 -19.70 -9.12
CA GLY A 36 -4.41 -20.28 -10.16
C GLY A 36 -3.74 -19.26 -11.09
N VAL A 37 -3.75 -17.98 -10.72
CA VAL A 37 -3.22 -16.85 -11.52
C VAL A 37 -2.01 -16.18 -10.86
N ALA A 38 -1.40 -16.83 -9.88
CA ALA A 38 -0.24 -16.28 -9.19
C ALA A 38 1.06 -16.48 -9.99
N SER A 39 1.76 -15.37 -10.25
CA SER A 39 3.17 -15.36 -10.66
C SER A 39 4.00 -14.68 -9.57
N ILE A 40 5.27 -15.08 -9.40
CA ILE A 40 6.18 -14.41 -8.44
C ILE A 40 6.28 -12.90 -8.73
N TRP A 41 6.14 -12.50 -10.00
CA TRP A 41 6.11 -11.11 -10.41
C TRP A 41 4.90 -10.34 -9.85
N CYS A 42 3.75 -11.00 -9.67
CA CYS A 42 2.59 -10.39 -9.01
C CYS A 42 2.94 -10.00 -7.56
N PHE A 43 3.63 -10.87 -6.83
CA PHE A 43 4.07 -10.56 -5.46
C PHE A 43 5.08 -9.41 -5.43
N VAL A 44 6.10 -9.45 -6.30
CA VAL A 44 7.13 -8.39 -6.38
C VAL A 44 6.49 -7.04 -6.72
N ILE A 45 5.61 -6.99 -7.72
CA ILE A 45 4.92 -5.76 -8.12
C ILE A 45 4.04 -5.27 -6.97
N LEU A 46 3.23 -6.14 -6.35
CA LEU A 46 2.39 -5.77 -5.20
C LEU A 46 3.20 -5.21 -4.04
N MET A 47 4.34 -5.83 -3.72
CA MET A 47 5.16 -5.42 -2.59
C MET A 47 5.88 -4.10 -2.86
N CYS A 48 6.53 -3.97 -4.02
CA CYS A 48 7.26 -2.75 -4.39
C CYS A 48 6.31 -1.56 -4.56
N SER A 49 5.19 -1.75 -5.26
CA SER A 49 4.25 -0.65 -5.51
C SER A 49 3.57 -0.16 -4.23
N HIS A 50 3.16 -1.09 -3.35
CA HIS A 50 2.59 -0.75 -2.05
C HIS A 50 3.58 0.02 -1.18
N ASP A 51 4.83 -0.45 -1.09
CA ASP A 51 5.87 0.24 -0.34
C ASP A 51 6.16 1.66 -0.86
N ILE A 52 6.18 1.85 -2.19
CA ILE A 52 6.36 3.16 -2.81
C ILE A 52 5.19 4.10 -2.45
N ILE A 53 3.95 3.65 -2.64
CA ILE A 53 2.75 4.45 -2.37
C ILE A 53 2.68 4.84 -0.90
N ASP A 54 2.91 3.89 0.00
CA ASP A 54 2.89 4.15 1.44
C ASP A 54 4.01 5.08 1.89
N THR A 55 5.21 4.94 1.32
CA THR A 55 6.34 5.82 1.61
C THR A 55 6.05 7.24 1.15
N TRP A 56 5.51 7.40 -0.06
CA TRP A 56 5.08 8.70 -0.58
C TRP A 56 4.01 9.33 0.32
N LYS A 57 2.95 8.59 0.65
CA LYS A 57 1.86 9.05 1.54
C LYS A 57 2.37 9.50 2.90
N CYS A 58 3.28 8.73 3.52
CA CYS A 58 3.88 9.11 4.80
C CYS A 58 4.75 10.37 4.67
N GLY A 59 5.43 10.55 3.52
CA GLY A 59 6.17 11.76 3.19
C GLY A 59 5.24 12.98 3.10
N GLU A 60 4.14 12.89 2.36
CA GLU A 60 3.16 13.97 2.21
C GLU A 60 2.56 14.41 3.55
N VAL A 61 2.16 13.45 4.39
CA VAL A 61 1.62 13.75 5.74
C VAL A 61 2.64 14.54 6.57
N LYS A 62 3.92 14.21 6.47
CA LYS A 62 5.00 14.88 7.21
C LYS A 62 5.32 16.27 6.64
N VAL A 63 5.38 16.42 5.31
CA VAL A 63 5.71 17.69 4.64
C VAL A 63 4.63 18.75 4.87
N LEU A 64 3.37 18.32 4.87
CA LEU A 64 2.21 19.20 5.00
C LEU A 64 1.74 19.38 6.46
N ASP A 65 2.46 18.83 7.44
CA ASP A 65 2.11 18.84 8.88
C ASP A 65 0.66 18.39 9.16
N LEU A 66 0.19 17.38 8.42
CA LEU A 66 -1.21 16.96 8.40
C LEU A 66 -1.55 15.96 9.50
N GLU A 67 -0.67 15.72 10.48
CA GLU A 67 -0.82 14.65 11.47
C GLU A 67 -2.15 14.72 12.25
N LYS A 68 -2.72 15.92 12.37
CA LYS A 68 -4.01 16.17 13.04
C LYS A 68 -5.16 16.53 12.09
N ASP A 69 -4.90 16.73 10.80
CA ASP A 69 -5.92 17.06 9.82
C ASP A 69 -6.58 15.80 9.25
N ILE A 70 -7.62 15.35 9.95
CA ILE A 70 -8.39 14.16 9.61
C ILE A 70 -8.98 14.25 8.20
N THR A 71 -9.41 15.43 7.75
CA THR A 71 -10.06 15.59 6.44
C THR A 71 -9.06 15.33 5.32
N THR A 72 -7.86 15.90 5.42
CA THR A 72 -6.82 15.70 4.41
C THR A 72 -6.21 14.31 4.47
N ILE A 73 -6.01 13.74 5.67
CA ILE A 73 -5.61 12.33 5.83
C ILE A 73 -6.61 11.40 5.14
N THR A 74 -7.91 11.68 5.29
CA THR A 74 -8.98 10.88 4.65
C THR A 74 -8.90 10.97 3.13
N LYS A 75 -8.61 12.14 2.56
CA LYS A 75 -8.38 12.28 1.11
C LYS A 75 -7.17 11.49 0.63
N LEU A 76 -6.05 11.57 1.36
CA LEU A 76 -4.85 10.78 1.07
C LEU A 76 -5.14 9.27 1.15
N LEU A 77 -6.00 8.83 2.07
CA LEU A 77 -6.47 7.45 2.11
C LEU A 77 -7.25 7.07 0.85
N TYR A 78 -8.16 7.92 0.36
CA TYR A 78 -8.90 7.60 -0.86
C TYR A 78 -7.97 7.51 -2.08
N ILE A 79 -7.00 8.43 -2.19
CA ILE A 79 -5.98 8.39 -3.26
C ILE A 79 -5.18 7.09 -3.18
N ASP A 80 -4.76 6.72 -1.98
CA ASP A 80 -4.07 5.47 -1.70
C ASP A 80 -4.90 4.26 -2.14
N GLN A 81 -6.16 4.15 -1.72
CA GLN A 81 -7.03 3.02 -2.12
C GLN A 81 -7.24 2.94 -3.63
N ILE A 82 -7.39 4.08 -4.32
CA ILE A 82 -7.52 4.13 -5.78
C ILE A 82 -6.25 3.59 -6.44
N ALA A 83 -5.06 3.98 -5.97
CA ALA A 83 -3.79 3.49 -6.51
C ALA A 83 -3.65 1.97 -6.33
N HIS A 84 -4.04 1.44 -5.18
CA HIS A 84 -4.04 -0.01 -4.92
C HIS A 84 -4.98 -0.77 -5.86
N TYR A 85 -6.22 -0.30 -6.02
CA TYR A 85 -7.16 -0.93 -6.95
C TYR A 85 -6.67 -0.88 -8.39
N PHE A 86 -6.06 0.24 -8.80
CA PHE A 86 -5.45 0.36 -10.12
C PHE A 86 -4.36 -0.69 -10.35
N ILE A 87 -3.43 -0.86 -9.40
CA ILE A 87 -2.37 -1.88 -9.47
C ILE A 87 -2.97 -3.29 -9.54
N LEU A 88 -3.98 -3.58 -8.72
CA LEU A 88 -4.65 -4.89 -8.72
C LEU A 88 -5.30 -5.19 -10.07
N ILE A 89 -5.98 -4.20 -10.66
CA ILE A 89 -6.58 -4.34 -11.99
C ILE A 89 -5.50 -4.58 -13.05
N CYS A 90 -4.39 -3.82 -13.02
CA CYS A 90 -3.27 -4.02 -13.95
C CYS A 90 -2.65 -5.41 -13.84
N ILE A 91 -2.44 -5.92 -12.62
CA ILE A 91 -1.92 -7.27 -12.39
C ILE A 91 -2.92 -8.31 -12.90
N PHE A 92 -4.20 -8.16 -12.58
CA PHE A 92 -5.21 -9.12 -13.00
C PHE A 92 -5.34 -9.19 -14.53
N ILE A 93 -5.39 -8.04 -15.21
CA ILE A 93 -5.43 -7.96 -16.67
C ILE A 93 -4.15 -8.56 -17.29
N GLY A 94 -2.98 -8.20 -16.76
CA GLY A 94 -1.70 -8.68 -17.28
C GLY A 94 -1.43 -10.18 -17.06
N VAL A 95 -2.21 -10.84 -16.20
CA VAL A 95 -2.16 -12.30 -16.04
C VAL A 95 -3.22 -13.02 -16.88
N VAL A 96 -4.37 -12.37 -17.14
CA VAL A 96 -5.47 -12.98 -17.91
C VAL A 96 -5.27 -12.90 -19.42
N LEU A 97 -4.56 -11.87 -19.91
CA LEU A 97 -4.18 -11.71 -21.32
C LEU A 97 -2.90 -12.46 -21.67
#